data_AF-A0A1K1RPA4-F1
#
_entry.id   AF-A0A1K1RPA4-F1
#
_cell.length_a   1.000
_cell.length_b   1.000
_cell.length_c   1.000
_cell.angle_alpha   90.00
_cell.angle_beta   90.00
_cell.angle_gamma   90.00
#
_symmetry.space_group_name_H-M   'P 1'
#
loop_
_entity.id
_entity.type
_entity.pdbx_description
1 polymer ?
#
loop_
_entity_poly.entity_id
_entity_poly.type
_entity_poly.pdbx_seq_one_letter_code
_entity_poly.pdbx_strand_id
1 'polypeptide(L)'
;MIVGGESGADARPMHPDWLRDLRDQCEAVGVPFLFKQWGEFAPTPNVIEASGNLFHQFDDGAWMQRVGKRAAGRLLDSRIHNEFPGGEA
;
A
#
# COMPACT_ATOMS: atom_id res chain seq x y z
N MET A 1 -11.44 -1.53 -9.61
CA MET A 1 -10.59 -2.38 -8.75
C MET A 1 -10.54 -1.77 -7.35
N ILE A 2 -10.69 -2.57 -6.30
CA ILE A 2 -10.55 -2.13 -4.90
C ILE A 2 -9.45 -2.97 -4.25
N VAL A 3 -8.41 -2.34 -3.73
CA VAL A 3 -7.25 -3.00 -3.14
C VAL A 3 -6.89 -2.42 -1.78
N GLY A 4 -6.21 -3.21 -0.95
CA GLY A 4 -5.71 -2.78 0.34
C GLY A 4 -4.93 -3.89 1.04
N GLY A 5 -4.06 -3.50 1.96
CA GLY A 5 -3.26 -4.44 2.73
C GLY A 5 -4.03 -5.08 3.90
N GLU A 6 -3.43 -6.12 4.47
CA GLU A 6 -4.03 -6.93 5.52
C GLU A 6 -4.03 -6.21 6.88
N SER A 7 -5.08 -6.42 7.68
CA SER A 7 -5.17 -5.94 9.06
C SER A 7 -5.05 -7.11 10.05
N GLY A 8 -4.58 -6.88 11.27
CA GLY A 8 -4.54 -7.88 12.34
C GLY A 8 -3.14 -8.37 12.75
N ALA A 9 -3.09 -9.30 13.70
CA ALA A 9 -1.84 -9.77 14.30
C ALA A 9 -0.88 -10.41 13.28
N ASP A 10 -1.45 -11.12 12.31
CA ASP A 10 -0.73 -11.92 11.30
C ASP A 10 -0.74 -11.26 9.91
N ALA A 11 -1.03 -9.96 9.84
CA ALA A 11 -1.04 -9.22 8.58
C ALA A 11 0.31 -9.37 7.86
N ARG A 12 0.25 -9.60 6.55
CA ARG A 12 1.44 -9.68 5.72
C ARG A 12 1.78 -8.31 5.10
N PRO A 13 3.08 -7.95 5.01
CA PRO A 13 3.50 -6.78 4.27
C PRO A 13 3.09 -6.89 2.81
N MET A 14 2.55 -5.80 2.26
CA MET A 14 2.17 -5.71 0.86
C MET A 14 3.19 -4.84 0.11
N HIS A 15 3.73 -5.36 -0.98
CA HIS A 15 4.73 -4.64 -1.77
C HIS A 15 4.13 -3.38 -2.42
N PRO A 16 4.82 -2.23 -2.37
CA PRO A 16 4.34 -1.01 -3.03
C PRO A 16 4.14 -1.16 -4.54
N ASP A 17 5.06 -1.86 -5.21
CA ASP A 17 4.97 -2.03 -6.67
C ASP A 17 3.79 -2.88 -7.12
N TRP A 18 3.28 -3.80 -6.28
CA TRP A 18 2.07 -4.54 -6.62
C TRP A 18 0.85 -3.62 -6.74
N LEU A 19 0.76 -2.60 -5.87
CA LEU A 19 -0.30 -1.60 -5.96
C LEU A 19 -0.13 -0.68 -7.17
N ARG A 20 1.11 -0.32 -7.51
CA ARG A 20 1.42 0.52 -8.68
C ARG A 20 1.06 -0.22 -9.97
N ASP A 21 1.47 -1.48 -10.09
CA ASP A 21 1.14 -2.33 -11.24
C ASP A 21 -0.39 -2.50 -11.38
N LEU A 22 -1.11 -2.78 -10.28
CA LEU A 22 -2.57 -2.86 -10.32
C LEU A 22 -3.25 -1.54 -10.70
N ARG A 23 -2.73 -0.40 -10.23
CA ARG A 23 -3.22 0.94 -10.63
C ARG A 23 -3.03 1.13 -12.13
N ASP A 24 -1.84 0.88 -12.63
CA ASP A 24 -1.47 1.13 -14.03
C ASP A 24 -2.26 0.19 -14.97
N GLN A 25 -2.49 -1.05 -14.58
CA GLN A 25 -3.37 -1.98 -15.29
C GLN A 25 -4.82 -1.49 -15.34
N CYS A 26 -5.34 -0.92 -14.24
CA CYS A 26 -6.68 -0.37 -14.20
C CYS A 26 -6.81 0.88 -15.10
N GLU A 27 -5.82 1.77 -15.03
CA GLU A 27 -5.75 2.98 -15.86
C GLU A 27 -5.73 2.63 -17.35
N ALA A 28 -4.91 1.65 -17.75
CA ALA A 28 -4.76 1.21 -19.15
C ALA A 28 -6.07 0.74 -19.81
N VAL A 29 -7.07 0.32 -19.03
CA VAL A 29 -8.37 -0.17 -19.53
C VAL A 29 -9.56 0.65 -19.05
N GLY A 30 -9.32 1.82 -18.44
CA GLY A 30 -10.38 2.71 -17.96
C GLY A 30 -11.21 2.14 -16.80
N VAL A 31 -10.63 1.25 -15.98
CA VAL A 31 -11.28 0.73 -14.77
C VAL A 31 -10.93 1.64 -13.58
N PRO A 32 -11.91 2.13 -12.80
CA PRO A 32 -11.65 2.93 -11.61
C PRO A 32 -10.78 2.18 -10.59
N PHE A 33 -9.74 2.82 -10.05
CA PHE A 33 -8.86 2.27 -9.02
C PHE A 33 -9.11 2.91 -7.65
N LEU A 34 -9.40 2.07 -6.65
CA LEU A 34 -9.53 2.47 -5.26
C LEU A 34 -8.50 1.75 -4.39
N PHE A 35 -7.68 2.53 -3.70
CA PHE A 35 -6.80 2.06 -2.66
C PHE A 35 -7.39 2.37 -1.28
N LYS A 36 -7.76 1.32 -0.55
CA LYS A 36 -8.41 1.47 0.75
C LYS A 36 -7.43 1.97 1.81
N GLN A 37 -6.35 1.21 2.02
CA GLN A 37 -5.26 1.51 2.95
C GLN A 37 -4.16 0.44 2.88
N TRP A 38 -3.04 0.66 3.56
CA TRP A 38 -1.94 -0.30 3.64
C TRP A 38 -2.11 -1.45 4.63
N GLY A 39 -3.10 -1.40 5.53
CA GLY A 39 -3.26 -2.44 6.56
C GLY A 39 -2.31 -2.19 7.73
N GLU A 40 -1.67 -3.21 8.29
CA GLU A 40 -0.76 -3.02 9.45
C GLU A 40 0.62 -2.46 9.10
N PHE A 41 1.01 -2.51 7.83
CA PHE A 41 2.33 -2.13 7.34
C PHE A 41 2.24 -0.87 6.51
N ALA A 42 3.30 -0.06 6.44
CA ALA A 42 3.40 1.05 5.49
C ALA A 42 4.82 1.15 4.91
N PRO A 43 4.97 1.67 3.68
CA PRO A 43 6.29 1.89 3.08
C PRO A 43 7.05 2.91 3.91
N THR A 44 8.30 2.60 4.23
CA THR A 44 9.19 3.54 4.93
C THR A 44 10.41 3.81 4.05
N PRO A 45 10.54 5.01 3.47
CA PRO A 45 11.67 5.33 2.61
C PRO A 45 12.97 5.56 3.41
N ASN A 46 12.88 5.75 4.74
CA ASN A 46 14.02 6.06 5.59
C ASN A 46 14.03 5.15 6.82
N VAL A 47 14.72 4.01 6.73
CA VAL A 47 15.04 3.18 7.88
C VAL A 47 16.34 3.69 8.49
N ILE A 48 16.25 4.37 9.64
CA ILE A 48 17.43 4.94 10.30
C ILE A 48 18.07 3.89 11.23
N GLU A 49 17.25 3.08 11.90
CA GLU A 49 17.65 1.90 12.68
C GLU A 49 16.50 0.88 12.66
N ALA A 50 16.72 -0.31 12.09
CA ALA A 50 15.74 -1.41 12.15
C ALA A 50 16.25 -2.52 13.07
N SER A 51 15.41 -2.91 14.03
CA SER A 51 15.59 -4.14 14.82
C SER A 51 14.25 -4.81 15.07
N GLY A 52 14.24 -6.14 15.09
CA GLY A 52 13.05 -6.96 15.36
C GLY A 52 12.04 -7.05 14.22
N ASN A 53 10.87 -7.63 14.53
CA ASN A 53 9.80 -7.95 13.57
C ASN A 53 8.96 -6.73 13.14
N LEU A 54 9.48 -5.51 13.35
CA LEU A 54 8.81 -4.26 13.00
C LEU A 54 9.07 -3.88 11.54
N PHE A 55 10.04 -4.50 10.88
CA PHE A 55 10.39 -4.20 9.50
C PHE A 55 10.41 -5.48 8.67
N HIS A 56 9.99 -5.35 7.42
CA HIS A 56 10.15 -6.37 6.39
C HIS A 56 10.87 -5.75 5.20
N GLN A 57 11.96 -6.37 4.80
CA GLN A 57 12.69 -6.03 3.58
C GLN A 57 12.35 -7.06 2.52
N PHE A 58 11.93 -6.59 1.35
CA PHE A 58 11.82 -7.43 0.16
C PHE A 58 13.18 -7.54 -0.56
N ASP A 59 13.32 -8.55 -1.40
CA ASP A 59 14.58 -8.87 -2.09
C ASP A 59 15.10 -7.72 -3.00
N ASP A 60 14.19 -6.84 -3.47
CA ASP A 60 14.50 -5.67 -4.29
C ASP A 60 14.88 -4.41 -3.48
N GLY A 61 14.89 -4.53 -2.15
CA GLY A 61 15.25 -3.45 -1.23
C GLY A 61 14.06 -2.60 -0.77
N ALA A 62 12.83 -2.89 -1.16
CA ALA A 62 11.67 -2.23 -0.60
C ALA A 62 11.50 -2.56 0.89
N TRP A 63 11.22 -1.53 1.70
CA TRP A 63 11.03 -1.67 3.15
C TRP A 63 9.60 -1.35 3.57
N MET A 64 9.02 -2.25 4.34
CA MET A 64 7.72 -2.08 4.98
C MET A 64 7.88 -2.10 6.50
N GLN A 65 7.35 -1.09 7.17
CA GLN A 65 7.32 -1.03 8.63
C GLN A 65 5.93 -1.39 9.15
N ARG A 66 5.86 -2.25 10.17
CA ARG A 66 4.65 -2.48 10.94
C ARG A 66 4.38 -1.28 11.84
N VAL A 67 3.45 -0.43 11.41
CA VAL A 67 3.08 0.83 12.10
C VAL A 67 1.69 0.77 12.73
N GLY A 68 0.92 -0.26 12.40
CA GLY A 68 -0.45 -0.41 12.86
C GLY A 68 -1.47 0.20 11.89
N LYS A 69 -2.63 -0.43 11.74
CA LYS A 69 -3.71 -0.03 10.83
C LYS A 69 -4.04 1.46 10.80
N ARG A 70 -4.06 2.10 11.96
CA ARG A 70 -4.42 3.54 12.06
C ARG A 70 -3.33 4.45 11.49
N ALA A 71 -2.07 4.09 11.69
CA ALA A 71 -0.93 4.90 11.26
C ALA A 71 -0.54 4.63 9.80
N ALA A 72 -0.83 3.42 9.29
CA ALA A 72 -0.40 3.01 7.96
C ALA A 72 -1.01 3.85 6.82
N GLY A 73 -2.22 4.38 7.03
CA GLY A 73 -2.81 5.39 6.15
C GLY A 73 -3.21 4.88 4.76
N ARG A 74 -3.51 5.83 3.87
CA ARG A 74 -4.18 5.58 2.57
C ARG A 74 -3.41 6.13 1.36
N LEU A 75 -2.23 6.67 1.57
CA LEU A 75 -1.44 7.31 0.52
C LEU A 75 -0.65 6.26 -0.23
N LEU A 76 -0.88 6.14 -1.53
CA LEU A 76 0.01 5.44 -2.46
C LEU A 76 0.68 6.52 -3.31
N ASP A 77 2.01 6.61 -3.21
CA ASP A 77 2.81 7.66 -3.85
C ASP A 77 2.29 9.08 -3.54
N SER A 78 2.03 9.35 -2.25
CA SER A 78 1.50 10.63 -1.75
C SER A 78 0.12 11.03 -2.29
N ARG A 79 -0.58 10.14 -2.99
CA ARG A 79 -1.93 10.35 -3.52
C ARG A 79 -2.95 9.41 -2.87
N ILE A 80 -4.16 9.92 -2.64
CA ILE A 80 -5.31 9.09 -2.29
C ILE A 80 -5.97 8.63 -3.59
N HIS A 81 -6.24 7.33 -3.71
CA HIS A 81 -6.93 6.74 -4.86
C HIS A 81 -8.32 6.27 -4.41
N ASN A 82 -9.38 6.97 -4.85
CA ASN A 82 -10.77 6.79 -4.39
C ASN A 82 -11.76 6.65 -5.57
N GLU A 83 -11.31 6.17 -6.71
CA GLU A 83 -12.12 6.19 -7.92
C GLU A 83 -13.25 5.15 -7.82
N PHE A 84 -14.45 5.53 -8.29
CA PHE A 84 -15.62 4.66 -8.37
C PHE A 84 -16.28 4.78 -9.75
N PRO A 85 -16.96 3.73 -10.24
CA PRO A 85 -17.74 3.81 -11.47
C PRO A 85 -18.77 4.95 -11.39
N GLY A 86 -18.80 5.81 -12.39
CA GLY A 86 -19.75 6.94 -12.48
C GLY A 86 -19.35 8.21 -11.74
N GLY A 87 -18.11 8.31 -11.22
CA GLY A 87 -17.54 9.59 -10.78
C GLY A 87 -16.88 10.32 -11.95
N GLU A 88 -17.24 11.58 -12.18
CA GLU A 88 -16.64 12.43 -13.23
C GLU A 88 -15.13 12.62 -13.00
N ALA A 89 -14.39 12.71 -14.11
CA ALA A 89 -12.95 12.95 -14.17
C ALA A 89 -12.58 14.40 -13.85
#